data_AF-A0A7C7KWF4-F1
#
_entry.id   AF-A0A7C7KWF4-F1
#
_cell.length_a   1.000
_cell.length_b   1.000
_cell.length_c   1.000
_cell.angle_alpha   90.00
_cell.angle_beta   90.00
_cell.angle_gamma   90.00
#
_symmetry.space_group_name_H-M   'P 1'
#
loop_
_entity.id
_entity.type
_entity.pdbx_description
1 polymer ?
#
loop_
_entity_poly.entity_id
_entity_poly.type
_entity_poly.pdbx_seq_one_letter_code
_entity_poly.pdbx_strand_id
1 'polypeptide(L)'
;IELFERRVWEKYGESSRAVTHYTPHMLQLLEFQEKMERTVPIIVGAASPTNHAETVVGVERFVKWLVTEPEDKIRRYLELVLEERLGALEFYREYAYENGARFFCIWGGARTWGPNHLDKFGYVDRIFAEEVGKIFPYAFWHQCGKNLPYAMEQLADWKGIKAVQYDEPYYFQDIPWHDWCEWVAKLFSGKKCAMNAPTTQRACFGTPDEIKQMVHEFIEATLPYTTAVVMPGCEIDSYAPVENVRAIIEATRSTQVK
;
A
#
# COMPACT_ATOMS: atom_id res chain seq x y z
N ILE A 1 13.54 1.64 -21.66
CA ILE A 1 12.28 1.83 -22.41
C ILE A 1 12.18 0.75 -23.47
N GLU A 2 13.04 0.73 -24.48
CA GLU A 2 13.03 -0.31 -25.54
C GLU A 2 13.02 -1.76 -25.02
N LEU A 3 13.85 -2.09 -24.02
CA LEU A 3 13.83 -3.44 -23.41
C LEU A 3 12.47 -3.77 -22.77
N PHE A 4 11.84 -2.78 -22.13
CA PHE A 4 10.53 -2.92 -21.50
C PHE A 4 9.46 -3.12 -22.58
N GLU A 5 9.46 -2.29 -23.62
CA GLU A 5 8.53 -2.42 -24.76
C GLU A 5 8.62 -3.79 -25.44
N ARG A 6 9.81 -4.39 -25.51
CA ARG A 6 10.02 -5.65 -26.22
C ARG A 6 9.77 -6.91 -25.37
N ARG A 7 10.13 -6.88 -24.09
CA ARG A 7 10.28 -8.11 -23.28
C ARG A 7 9.45 -8.14 -22.02
N VAL A 8 8.67 -7.09 -21.71
CA VAL A 8 7.98 -7.03 -20.41
C VAL A 8 7.00 -8.20 -20.20
N TRP A 9 6.38 -8.70 -21.27
CA TRP A 9 5.43 -9.81 -21.21
C TRP A 9 6.08 -11.19 -21.06
N GLU A 10 7.39 -11.33 -21.33
CA GLU A 10 8.10 -12.62 -21.15
C GLU A 10 8.04 -13.10 -19.70
N LYS A 11 7.96 -12.17 -18.73
CA LYS A 11 7.85 -12.50 -17.30
C LYS A 11 6.48 -13.08 -16.90
N TYR A 12 5.52 -13.15 -17.83
CA TYR A 12 4.21 -13.77 -17.66
C TYR A 12 4.00 -15.00 -18.53
N GLY A 13 5.03 -15.45 -19.27
CA GLY A 13 4.95 -16.70 -20.02
C GLY A 13 4.73 -17.91 -19.10
N GLU A 14 4.30 -19.05 -19.67
CA GLU A 14 3.98 -20.27 -18.92
C GLU A 14 5.14 -20.78 -18.03
N SER A 15 6.38 -20.55 -18.46
CA SER A 15 7.59 -20.93 -17.71
C SER A 15 8.08 -19.87 -16.72
N SER A 16 7.38 -18.74 -16.60
CA SER A 16 7.78 -17.64 -15.73
C SER A 16 7.60 -17.98 -14.25
N ARG A 17 8.30 -17.25 -13.37
CA ARG A 17 8.12 -17.38 -11.91
C ARG A 17 6.71 -17.04 -11.44
N ALA A 18 6.06 -16.09 -12.12
CA ALA A 18 4.68 -15.73 -11.79
C ALA A 18 3.77 -16.94 -11.91
N VAL A 19 3.82 -17.64 -13.05
CA VAL A 19 3.00 -18.83 -13.32
C VAL A 19 3.46 -20.03 -12.49
N THR A 20 4.76 -20.29 -12.42
CA THR A 20 5.28 -21.56 -11.85
C THR A 20 5.45 -21.56 -10.33
N HIS A 21 5.56 -20.39 -9.68
CA HIS A 21 5.84 -20.30 -8.24
C HIS A 21 4.82 -19.42 -7.50
N TYR A 22 4.55 -18.20 -7.98
CA TYR A 22 3.70 -17.27 -7.23
C TYR A 22 2.21 -17.66 -7.30
N THR A 23 1.72 -18.04 -8.47
CA THR A 23 0.33 -18.48 -8.65
C THR A 23 0.01 -19.71 -7.80
N PRO A 24 0.80 -20.81 -7.83
CA PRO A 24 0.50 -21.99 -7.04
C PRO A 24 0.50 -21.71 -5.53
N HIS A 25 1.43 -20.91 -5.02
CA HIS A 25 1.44 -20.53 -3.60
C HIS A 25 0.20 -19.71 -3.20
N MET A 26 -0.22 -18.77 -4.05
CA MET A 26 -1.43 -17.99 -3.79
C MET A 26 -2.68 -18.89 -3.77
N LEU A 27 -2.82 -19.80 -4.73
CA LEU A 27 -3.94 -20.74 -4.78
C LEU A 27 -3.95 -21.68 -3.57
N GLN A 28 -2.79 -22.15 -3.11
CA GLN A 28 -2.67 -22.96 -1.89
C GLN A 28 -3.13 -22.20 -0.63
N LEU A 29 -2.82 -20.90 -0.54
CA LEU A 29 -3.31 -20.06 0.57
C LEU A 29 -4.83 -19.90 0.52
N LEU A 30 -5.41 -19.71 -0.67
CA LEU A 30 -6.86 -19.61 -0.86
C LEU A 30 -7.56 -20.93 -0.49
N GLU A 31 -7.02 -22.07 -0.93
CA GLU A 31 -7.50 -23.41 -0.54
C GLU A 31 -7.40 -23.61 0.98
N PHE A 32 -6.31 -23.18 1.61
CA PHE A 32 -6.15 -23.23 3.06
C PHE A 32 -7.22 -22.40 3.77
N GLN A 33 -7.55 -21.20 3.27
CA GLN A 33 -8.64 -20.41 3.83
C GLN A 33 -10.00 -21.09 3.71
N GLU A 34 -10.29 -21.76 2.60
CA GLU A 34 -11.53 -22.52 2.47
C GLU A 34 -11.65 -23.62 3.53
N LYS A 35 -10.54 -24.32 3.81
CA LYS A 35 -10.47 -25.32 4.89
C LYS A 35 -10.63 -24.71 6.29
N MET A 36 -10.35 -23.41 6.44
CA MET A 36 -10.51 -22.65 7.68
C MET A 36 -11.83 -21.85 7.69
N GLU A 37 -12.82 -22.24 6.87
CA GLU A 37 -14.13 -21.59 6.74
C GLU A 37 -14.05 -20.09 6.43
N ARG A 38 -12.96 -19.67 5.76
CA ARG A 38 -12.67 -18.28 5.40
C ARG A 38 -12.68 -17.33 6.61
N THR A 39 -12.29 -17.84 7.78
CA THR A 39 -12.25 -17.07 9.04
C THR A 39 -11.29 -15.87 8.98
N VAL A 40 -10.26 -15.94 8.13
CA VAL A 40 -9.27 -14.86 7.96
C VAL A 40 -9.23 -14.42 6.49
N PRO A 41 -9.38 -13.12 6.18
CA PRO A 41 -9.30 -12.67 4.80
C PRO A 41 -7.87 -12.80 4.25
N ILE A 42 -7.76 -13.13 2.96
CA ILE A 42 -6.51 -12.99 2.21
C ILE A 42 -6.45 -11.61 1.57
N ILE A 43 -5.33 -10.94 1.79
CA ILE A 43 -4.96 -9.70 1.12
C ILE A 43 -3.90 -10.06 0.08
N VAL A 44 -4.25 -9.87 -1.19
CA VAL A 44 -3.26 -9.86 -2.27
C VAL A 44 -2.77 -8.43 -2.47
N GLY A 45 -1.67 -8.23 -3.17
CA GLY A 45 -1.31 -6.87 -3.55
C GLY A 45 -0.30 -6.82 -4.67
N ALA A 46 -0.13 -5.62 -5.20
CA ALA A 46 0.87 -5.29 -6.20
C ALA A 46 1.45 -3.89 -6.00
N ALA A 47 2.67 -3.71 -6.49
CA ALA A 47 3.26 -2.39 -6.65
C ALA A 47 2.41 -1.56 -7.61
N SER A 48 2.16 -0.31 -7.24
CA SER A 48 1.66 0.73 -8.13
C SER A 48 2.57 0.94 -9.35
N PRO A 49 2.05 1.50 -10.47
CA PRO A 49 2.86 1.82 -11.63
C PRO A 49 4.13 2.61 -11.31
N THR A 50 4.06 3.66 -10.47
CA THR A 50 5.24 4.46 -10.15
C THR A 50 6.30 3.67 -9.39
N ASN A 51 5.90 2.89 -8.38
CA ASN A 51 6.82 2.06 -7.61
C ASN A 51 7.39 0.91 -8.46
N HIS A 52 6.61 0.35 -9.39
CA HIS A 52 7.11 -0.64 -10.34
C HIS A 52 8.13 -0.02 -11.30
N ALA A 53 7.86 1.19 -11.81
CA ALA A 53 8.77 1.92 -12.68
C ALA A 53 10.13 2.16 -12.00
N GLU A 54 10.12 2.66 -10.76
CA GLU A 54 11.34 2.80 -9.94
C GLU A 54 12.11 1.50 -9.80
N THR A 55 11.40 0.40 -9.48
CA THR A 55 12.01 -0.91 -9.25
C THR A 55 12.70 -1.45 -10.51
N VAL A 56 12.09 -1.25 -11.68
CA VAL A 56 12.56 -1.81 -12.95
C VAL A 56 13.86 -1.17 -13.41
N VAL A 57 14.01 0.15 -13.27
CA VAL A 57 15.23 0.86 -13.73
C VAL A 57 16.20 1.22 -12.59
N GLY A 58 15.79 1.00 -11.35
CA GLY A 58 16.48 1.43 -10.14
C GLY A 58 16.02 2.83 -9.71
N VAL A 59 15.67 2.97 -8.42
CA VAL A 59 15.12 4.20 -7.82
C VAL A 59 16.00 5.42 -8.12
N GLU A 60 17.31 5.33 -7.86
CA GLU A 60 18.25 6.43 -8.07
C GLU A 60 18.29 6.90 -9.53
N ARG A 61 18.27 5.94 -10.46
CA ARG A 61 18.25 6.22 -11.90
C ARG A 61 16.95 6.89 -12.29
N PHE A 62 15.82 6.40 -11.79
CA PHE A 62 14.53 6.96 -12.13
C PHE A 62 14.36 8.39 -11.59
N VAL A 63 14.73 8.63 -10.34
CA VAL A 63 14.71 9.97 -9.74
C VAL A 63 15.60 10.94 -10.52
N LYS A 64 16.79 10.49 -10.98
CA LYS A 64 17.63 11.30 -11.87
C LYS A 64 16.91 11.63 -13.18
N TRP A 65 16.26 10.66 -13.80
CA TRP A 65 15.52 10.85 -15.04
C TRP A 65 14.38 11.86 -14.91
N LEU A 66 13.66 11.89 -13.78
CA LEU A 66 12.61 12.89 -13.52
C LEU A 66 13.12 14.34 -13.62
N VAL A 67 14.44 14.55 -13.46
CA VAL A 67 15.08 15.86 -13.53
C VAL A 67 15.80 16.08 -14.87
N THR A 68 16.47 15.05 -15.40
CA THR A 68 17.39 15.21 -16.54
C THR A 68 16.82 14.84 -17.89
N GLU A 69 15.75 14.06 -17.95
CA GLU A 69 15.16 13.58 -19.20
C GLU A 69 13.93 14.42 -19.60
N PRO A 70 13.60 14.51 -20.90
CA PRO A 70 12.40 15.20 -21.35
C PRO A 70 11.13 14.62 -20.70
N GLU A 71 10.20 15.49 -20.31
CA GLU A 71 8.96 15.09 -19.63
C GLU A 71 8.16 14.05 -20.44
N ASP A 72 8.03 14.22 -21.75
CA ASP A 72 7.31 13.29 -22.63
C ASP A 72 7.93 11.88 -22.64
N LYS A 73 9.26 11.79 -22.50
CA LYS A 73 9.96 10.50 -22.41
C LYS A 73 9.61 9.79 -21.09
N ILE A 74 9.51 10.54 -20.00
CA ILE A 74 9.09 10.01 -18.69
C ILE A 74 7.63 9.57 -18.73
N ARG A 75 6.75 10.40 -19.29
CA ARG A 75 5.33 10.08 -19.46
C ARG A 75 5.16 8.79 -20.25
N ARG A 76 5.80 8.68 -21.41
CA ARG A 76 5.74 7.46 -22.23
C ARG A 76 6.21 6.22 -21.47
N TYR A 77 7.28 6.34 -20.69
CA TYR A 77 7.75 5.22 -19.89
C TYR A 77 6.75 4.81 -18.80
N LEU A 78 6.17 5.77 -18.08
CA LEU A 78 5.17 5.49 -17.05
C LEU A 78 3.87 4.92 -17.65
N GLU A 79 3.46 5.37 -18.84
CA GLU A 79 2.31 4.80 -19.57
C GLU A 79 2.55 3.35 -19.95
N LEU A 80 3.74 3.00 -20.43
CA LEU A 80 4.10 1.61 -20.71
C LEU A 80 4.04 0.75 -19.44
N VAL A 81 4.53 1.28 -18.32
CA VAL A 81 4.45 0.59 -17.02
C VAL A 81 3.00 0.44 -16.57
N LEU A 82 2.16 1.47 -16.77
CA LEU A 82 0.74 1.40 -16.49
C LEU A 82 0.03 0.34 -17.33
N GLU A 83 0.23 0.33 -18.66
CA GLU A 83 -0.32 -0.67 -19.58
C GLU A 83 0.01 -2.08 -19.09
N GLU A 84 1.26 -2.29 -18.68
CA GLU A 84 1.69 -3.57 -18.17
C GLU A 84 1.07 -3.94 -16.82
N ARG A 85 1.00 -3.00 -15.88
CA ARG A 85 0.32 -3.20 -14.59
C ARG A 85 -1.16 -3.52 -14.79
N LEU A 86 -1.83 -2.86 -15.72
CA LEU A 86 -3.23 -3.12 -16.08
C LEU A 86 -3.40 -4.53 -16.67
N GLY A 87 -2.49 -4.97 -17.55
CA GLY A 87 -2.51 -6.36 -18.04
C GLY A 87 -2.29 -7.37 -16.92
N ALA A 88 -1.44 -7.06 -15.94
CA ALA A 88 -1.26 -7.90 -14.76
C ALA A 88 -2.52 -7.97 -13.86
N LEU A 89 -3.42 -6.98 -13.89
CA LEU A 89 -4.67 -7.04 -13.13
C LEU A 89 -5.59 -8.17 -13.61
N GLU A 90 -5.55 -8.52 -14.89
CA GLU A 90 -6.36 -9.65 -15.40
C GLU A 90 -5.89 -10.98 -14.78
N PHE A 91 -4.58 -11.15 -14.58
CA PHE A 91 -4.05 -12.27 -13.80
C PHE A 91 -4.58 -12.26 -12.35
N TYR A 92 -4.58 -11.11 -11.68
CA TYR A 92 -5.12 -11.02 -10.31
C TYR A 92 -6.64 -11.23 -10.27
N ARG A 93 -7.38 -10.82 -11.31
CA ARG A 93 -8.81 -11.10 -11.44
C ARG A 93 -9.03 -12.62 -11.48
N GLU A 94 -8.39 -13.30 -12.43
CA GLU A 94 -8.57 -14.74 -12.66
C GLU A 94 -8.09 -15.57 -11.47
N TYR A 95 -6.88 -15.34 -10.98
CA TYR A 95 -6.26 -16.23 -10.01
C TYR A 95 -6.47 -15.82 -8.55
N ALA A 96 -6.79 -14.56 -8.26
CA ALA A 96 -7.07 -14.11 -6.89
C ALA A 96 -8.56 -13.84 -6.67
N TYR A 97 -9.17 -12.95 -7.45
CA TYR A 97 -10.55 -12.53 -7.21
C TYR A 97 -11.56 -13.66 -7.44
N GLU A 98 -11.50 -14.36 -8.57
CA GLU A 98 -12.43 -15.48 -8.86
C GLU A 98 -12.27 -16.64 -7.86
N ASN A 99 -11.08 -16.77 -7.25
CA ASN A 99 -10.80 -17.76 -6.21
C ASN A 99 -11.10 -17.25 -4.78
N GLY A 100 -11.71 -16.07 -4.66
CA GLY A 100 -12.30 -15.60 -3.41
C GLY A 100 -11.50 -14.55 -2.64
N ALA A 101 -10.36 -14.06 -3.16
CA ALA A 101 -9.71 -12.89 -2.60
C ALA A 101 -10.58 -11.64 -2.81
N ARG A 102 -10.71 -10.79 -1.79
CA ARG A 102 -11.55 -9.57 -1.85
C ARG A 102 -10.81 -8.29 -1.47
N PHE A 103 -9.68 -8.43 -0.78
CA PHE A 103 -8.81 -7.33 -0.39
C PHE A 103 -7.61 -7.24 -1.33
N PHE A 104 -7.28 -6.03 -1.74
CA PHE A 104 -6.13 -5.76 -2.59
C PHE A 104 -5.34 -4.56 -2.07
N CYS A 105 -4.09 -4.79 -1.68
CA CYS A 105 -3.17 -3.72 -1.31
C CYS A 105 -2.43 -3.21 -2.55
N ILE A 106 -2.60 -1.93 -2.85
CA ILE A 106 -1.74 -1.23 -3.80
C ILE A 106 -0.66 -0.55 -2.98
N TRP A 107 0.61 -0.92 -3.15
CA TRP A 107 1.69 -0.22 -2.47
C TRP A 107 2.50 0.63 -3.43
N GLY A 108 2.86 1.81 -2.97
CA GLY A 108 3.81 2.66 -3.65
C GLY A 108 3.37 4.09 -3.63
N GLY A 109 3.52 4.76 -4.76
CA GLY A 109 3.54 6.21 -4.79
C GLY A 109 4.93 6.75 -4.50
N ALA A 110 5.01 8.08 -4.58
CA ALA A 110 6.21 8.89 -4.56
C ALA A 110 6.99 8.89 -3.21
N ARG A 111 7.33 7.71 -2.65
CA ARG A 111 8.19 7.60 -1.46
C ARG A 111 9.49 8.40 -1.61
N THR A 112 9.98 8.50 -2.84
CA THR A 112 11.19 9.24 -3.21
C THR A 112 10.92 10.53 -3.99
N TRP A 113 9.67 10.86 -4.36
CA TRP A 113 9.38 12.06 -5.16
C TRP A 113 8.79 13.18 -4.32
N GLY A 114 9.03 14.42 -4.73
CA GLY A 114 8.37 15.58 -4.14
C GLY A 114 6.95 15.81 -4.69
N PRO A 115 6.19 16.75 -4.10
CA PRO A 115 4.82 17.08 -4.51
C PRO A 115 4.67 17.30 -6.02
N ASN A 116 5.54 18.11 -6.61
CA ASN A 116 5.48 18.45 -8.04
C ASN A 116 5.60 17.23 -8.97
N HIS A 117 6.39 16.22 -8.59
CA HIS A 117 6.48 15.00 -9.40
C HIS A 117 5.21 14.15 -9.26
N LEU A 118 4.65 14.07 -8.04
CA LEU A 118 3.40 13.36 -7.82
C LEU A 118 2.24 14.01 -8.59
N ASP A 119 2.17 15.35 -8.64
CA ASP A 119 1.19 16.07 -9.46
C ASP A 119 1.31 15.76 -10.94
N LYS A 120 2.54 15.79 -11.46
CA LYS A 120 2.80 15.60 -12.88
C LYS A 120 2.54 14.18 -13.35
N PHE A 121 2.89 13.20 -12.52
CA PHE A 121 3.05 11.81 -12.94
C PHE A 121 2.20 10.81 -12.16
N GLY A 122 1.64 11.18 -11.00
CA GLY A 122 0.79 10.33 -10.17
C GLY A 122 -0.53 9.92 -10.84
N TYR A 123 -0.87 10.51 -12.00
CA TYR A 123 -2.06 10.13 -12.76
C TYR A 123 -2.08 8.64 -13.14
N VAL A 124 -0.91 8.00 -13.37
CA VAL A 124 -0.85 6.56 -13.69
C VAL A 124 -1.29 5.71 -12.51
N ASP A 125 -0.89 6.10 -11.30
CA ASP A 125 -1.26 5.42 -10.07
C ASP A 125 -2.75 5.58 -9.77
N ARG A 126 -3.29 6.78 -9.99
CA ARG A 126 -4.72 7.04 -9.88
C ARG A 126 -5.54 6.16 -10.84
N ILE A 127 -5.14 6.06 -12.11
CA ILE A 127 -5.82 5.20 -13.09
C ILE A 127 -5.77 3.74 -12.63
N PHE A 128 -4.60 3.27 -12.21
CA PHE A 128 -4.44 1.91 -11.71
C PHE A 128 -5.34 1.62 -10.49
N ALA A 129 -5.39 2.54 -9.53
CA ALA A 129 -6.23 2.42 -8.34
C ALA A 129 -7.73 2.34 -8.69
N GLU A 130 -8.18 3.14 -9.66
CA GLU A 130 -9.56 3.07 -10.15
C GLU A 130 -9.89 1.72 -10.78
N GLU A 131 -9.00 1.17 -11.61
CA GLU A 131 -9.21 -0.16 -12.21
C GLU A 131 -9.18 -1.28 -11.17
N VAL A 132 -8.24 -1.25 -10.21
CA VAL A 132 -8.21 -2.21 -9.09
C VAL A 132 -9.53 -2.18 -8.33
N GLY A 133 -10.09 -0.99 -8.06
CA GLY A 133 -11.35 -0.83 -7.33
C GLY A 133 -12.59 -1.34 -8.08
N LYS A 134 -12.51 -1.57 -9.40
CA LYS A 134 -13.58 -2.24 -10.17
C LYS A 134 -13.55 -3.76 -10.00
N ILE A 135 -12.41 -4.32 -9.60
CA ILE A 135 -12.21 -5.77 -9.42
C ILE A 135 -12.38 -6.12 -7.94
N PHE A 136 -11.63 -5.44 -7.06
CA PHE A 136 -11.57 -5.76 -5.65
C PHE A 136 -12.40 -4.77 -4.82
N PRO A 137 -13.46 -5.23 -4.14
CA PRO A 137 -14.35 -4.35 -3.38
C PRO A 137 -13.66 -3.67 -2.19
N TYR A 138 -12.57 -4.27 -1.67
CA TYR A 138 -11.80 -3.78 -0.54
C TYR A 138 -10.35 -3.49 -0.94
N ALA A 139 -10.18 -2.72 -2.02
CA ALA A 139 -8.87 -2.20 -2.39
C ALA A 139 -8.45 -1.09 -1.42
N PHE A 140 -7.18 -1.10 -1.01
CA PHE A 140 -6.59 -0.07 -0.15
C PHE A 140 -5.18 0.28 -0.62
N TRP A 141 -4.73 1.47 -0.26
CA TRP A 141 -3.42 1.98 -0.65
C TRP A 141 -2.45 1.97 0.52
N HIS A 142 -1.23 1.47 0.34
CA HIS A 142 -0.13 1.69 1.27
C HIS A 142 0.79 2.81 0.79
N GLN A 143 1.01 3.81 1.64
CA GLN A 143 1.91 4.93 1.39
C GLN A 143 2.90 5.12 2.54
N CYS A 144 4.19 5.20 2.21
CA CYS A 144 5.25 5.58 3.13
C CYS A 144 6.19 6.61 2.47
N GLY A 145 7.17 7.09 3.25
CA GLY A 145 8.27 7.90 2.74
C GLY A 145 8.08 9.41 2.90
N LYS A 146 8.96 10.17 2.23
CA LYS A 146 9.20 11.59 2.54
C LYS A 146 8.00 12.51 2.29
N ASN A 147 7.17 12.17 1.30
CA ASN A 147 6.08 13.03 0.82
C ASN A 147 4.73 12.73 1.48
N LEU A 148 4.74 12.10 2.66
CA LEU A 148 3.56 11.46 3.23
C LEU A 148 2.34 12.40 3.40
N PRO A 149 2.45 13.62 3.97
CA PRO A 149 1.29 14.50 4.13
C PRO A 149 0.65 14.87 2.79
N TYR A 150 1.47 15.28 1.82
CA TYR A 150 0.97 15.63 0.48
C TYR A 150 0.32 14.42 -0.23
N ALA A 151 0.90 13.24 -0.07
CA ALA A 151 0.34 12.01 -0.62
C ALA A 151 -1.00 11.66 0.05
N MET A 152 -1.18 11.91 1.36
CA MET A 152 -2.46 11.69 2.03
C MET A 152 -3.56 12.56 1.43
N GLU A 153 -3.28 13.85 1.17
CA GLU A 153 -4.22 14.78 0.54
C GLU A 153 -4.69 14.26 -0.84
N GLN A 154 -3.75 13.85 -1.68
CA GLN A 154 -4.06 13.25 -2.98
C GLN A 154 -4.89 11.99 -2.84
N LEU A 155 -4.44 11.07 -2.00
CA LEU A 155 -5.07 9.77 -1.82
C LEU A 155 -6.49 9.93 -1.31
N ALA A 156 -6.79 10.92 -0.46
CA ALA A 156 -8.13 11.19 0.07
C ALA A 156 -9.20 11.31 -1.02
N ASP A 157 -8.84 11.86 -2.18
CA ASP A 157 -9.75 12.12 -3.30
C ASP A 157 -9.66 11.07 -4.42
N TRP A 158 -8.64 10.21 -4.40
CA TRP A 158 -8.54 9.12 -5.37
C TRP A 158 -9.70 8.12 -5.19
N LYS A 159 -10.23 7.70 -6.34
CA LYS A 159 -11.29 6.70 -6.42
C LYS A 159 -10.68 5.30 -6.46
N GLY A 160 -11.52 4.29 -6.28
CA GLY A 160 -11.11 2.88 -6.33
C GLY A 160 -10.50 2.35 -5.03
N ILE A 161 -10.08 3.21 -4.09
CA ILE A 161 -9.57 2.80 -2.77
C ILE A 161 -10.59 3.07 -1.66
N LYS A 162 -10.70 2.15 -0.71
CA LYS A 162 -11.58 2.21 0.46
C LYS A 162 -10.85 2.61 1.74
N ALA A 163 -9.55 2.39 1.78
CA ALA A 163 -8.73 2.67 2.95
C ALA A 163 -7.32 3.05 2.52
N VAL A 164 -6.60 3.69 3.43
CA VAL A 164 -5.18 4.03 3.25
C VAL A 164 -4.41 3.57 4.49
N GLN A 165 -3.44 2.69 4.25
CA GLN A 165 -2.39 2.34 5.18
C GLN A 165 -1.24 3.35 5.02
N TYR A 166 -0.79 3.95 6.12
CA TYR A 166 0.25 4.97 6.08
C TYR A 166 1.25 4.78 7.21
N ASP A 167 2.46 5.32 7.08
CA ASP A 167 3.50 5.26 8.12
C ASP A 167 3.46 6.51 9.03
N GLU A 168 4.46 6.70 9.89
CA GLU A 168 4.69 7.98 10.58
C GLU A 168 5.28 9.06 9.65
N PRO A 169 5.03 10.35 9.95
CA PRO A 169 5.74 11.45 9.33
C PRO A 169 7.25 11.29 9.54
N TYR A 170 8.04 11.69 8.56
CA TYR A 170 9.49 11.65 8.70
C TYR A 170 9.98 12.65 9.78
N TYR A 171 11.13 12.37 10.39
CA TYR A 171 11.69 13.12 11.53
C TYR A 171 11.77 14.65 11.37
N PHE A 172 11.80 15.18 10.15
CA PHE A 172 11.87 16.62 9.89
C PHE A 172 10.50 17.33 9.89
N GLN A 173 9.40 16.58 9.98
CA GLN A 173 8.04 17.14 9.94
C GLN A 173 7.53 17.53 11.34
N ASP A 174 8.13 16.98 12.40
CA ASP A 174 7.87 17.31 13.82
C ASP A 174 6.38 17.40 14.17
N ILE A 175 5.60 16.43 13.69
CA ILE A 175 4.16 16.31 13.97
C ILE A 175 3.98 15.28 15.08
N PRO A 176 3.35 15.63 16.23
CA PRO A 176 3.01 14.66 17.25
C PRO A 176 2.16 13.52 16.69
N TRP A 177 2.39 12.29 17.18
CA TRP A 177 1.72 11.08 16.67
C TRP A 177 0.20 11.17 16.68
N HIS A 178 -0.39 11.61 17.79
CA HIS A 178 -1.83 11.80 17.92
C HIS A 178 -2.36 12.80 16.88
N ASP A 179 -1.72 13.96 16.76
CA ASP A 179 -2.13 15.02 15.82
C ASP A 179 -2.00 14.58 14.36
N TRP A 180 -0.97 13.78 14.05
CA TRP A 180 -0.83 13.14 12.74
C TRP A 180 -2.01 12.22 12.43
N CYS A 181 -2.35 11.32 13.37
CA CYS A 181 -3.47 10.40 13.19
C CYS A 181 -4.80 11.15 13.05
N GLU A 182 -5.04 12.16 13.89
CA GLU A 182 -6.25 12.97 13.85
C GLU A 182 -6.40 13.73 12.53
N TRP A 183 -5.30 14.32 12.04
CA TRP A 183 -5.27 15.03 10.77
C TRP A 183 -5.63 14.12 9.59
N VAL A 184 -5.02 12.94 9.50
CA VAL A 184 -5.35 11.95 8.45
C VAL A 184 -6.81 11.49 8.57
N ALA A 185 -7.29 11.26 9.78
CA ALA A 185 -8.67 10.82 10.01
C ALA A 185 -9.69 11.87 9.58
N LYS A 186 -9.46 13.16 9.87
CA LYS A 186 -10.28 14.29 9.39
C LYS A 186 -10.30 14.37 7.87
N LEU A 187 -9.14 14.21 7.24
CA LEU A 187 -9.00 14.23 5.79
C LEU A 187 -9.81 13.10 5.11
N PHE A 188 -9.86 11.93 5.74
CA PHE A 188 -10.60 10.77 5.23
C PHE A 188 -12.06 10.68 5.70
N SER A 189 -12.55 11.65 6.48
CA SER A 189 -13.88 11.60 7.06
C SER A 189 -14.97 11.44 5.99
N GLY A 190 -15.80 10.41 6.15
CA GLY A 190 -16.85 10.03 5.19
C GLY A 190 -16.35 9.51 3.83
N LYS A 191 -15.03 9.38 3.64
CA LYS A 191 -14.41 8.98 2.36
C LYS A 191 -13.74 7.61 2.43
N LYS A 192 -12.89 7.37 3.44
CA LYS A 192 -11.97 6.22 3.51
C LYS A 192 -11.65 5.83 4.95
N CYS A 193 -11.28 4.58 5.19
CA CYS A 193 -10.74 4.17 6.47
C CYS A 193 -9.27 4.57 6.60
N ALA A 194 -8.85 4.97 7.80
CA ALA A 194 -7.45 5.13 8.14
C ALA A 194 -6.92 3.80 8.70
N MET A 195 -5.73 3.37 8.25
CA MET A 195 -5.10 2.14 8.70
C MET A 195 -3.67 2.42 9.17
N ASN A 196 -3.39 2.21 10.45
CA ASN A 196 -2.05 2.42 11.02
C ASN A 196 -1.96 1.81 12.44
N ALA A 197 -0.83 2.07 13.09
CA ALA A 197 -0.42 1.76 14.43
C ALA A 197 -0.04 0.28 14.70
N PRO A 198 1.19 0.02 15.17
CA PRO A 198 2.31 0.95 15.39
C PRO A 198 3.07 1.24 14.08
N THR A 199 4.05 2.14 14.11
CA THR A 199 4.98 2.30 12.98
C THR A 199 5.90 1.08 12.89
N THR A 200 6.49 0.83 11.72
CA THR A 200 7.39 -0.33 11.53
C THR A 200 8.57 -0.29 12.51
N GLN A 201 9.14 0.89 12.72
CA GLN A 201 10.26 1.10 13.62
C GLN A 201 9.86 0.83 15.07
N ARG A 202 8.64 1.23 15.46
CA ARG A 202 8.12 0.98 16.81
C ARG A 202 7.74 -0.47 17.03
N ALA A 203 7.21 -1.16 16.02
CA ALA A 203 7.03 -2.61 16.06
C ALA A 203 8.36 -3.35 16.28
N CYS A 204 9.45 -2.87 15.66
CA CYS A 204 10.75 -3.53 15.73
C CYS A 204 11.56 -3.20 16.99
N PHE A 205 11.60 -1.93 17.41
CA PHE A 205 12.53 -1.44 18.42
C PHE A 205 11.87 -0.87 19.68
N GLY A 206 10.54 -0.72 19.67
CA GLY A 206 9.79 -0.28 20.84
C GLY A 206 9.56 -1.40 21.85
N THR A 207 8.99 -1.02 22.98
CA THR A 207 8.48 -1.91 24.01
C THR A 207 7.00 -2.25 23.76
N PRO A 208 6.48 -3.37 24.31
CA PRO A 208 5.05 -3.69 24.25
C PRO A 208 4.14 -2.57 24.78
N ASP A 209 4.56 -1.83 25.80
CA ASP A 209 3.76 -0.75 26.39
C ASP A 209 3.70 0.49 25.47
N GLU A 210 4.82 0.86 24.85
CA GLU A 210 4.84 1.93 23.83
C GLU A 210 3.93 1.57 22.65
N ILE A 211 3.94 0.31 22.20
CA ILE A 211 3.06 -0.15 21.11
C ILE A 211 1.59 -0.06 21.52
N LYS A 212 1.25 -0.52 22.74
CA LYS A 212 -0.12 -0.43 23.27
C LYS A 212 -0.59 1.02 23.33
N GLN A 213 0.26 1.92 23.81
CA GLN A 213 -0.03 3.35 23.85
C GLN A 213 -0.29 3.91 22.44
N MET A 214 0.59 3.65 21.47
CA MET A 214 0.42 4.13 20.10
C MET A 214 -0.87 3.63 19.44
N VAL A 215 -1.25 2.37 19.69
CA VAL A 215 -2.51 1.81 19.18
C VAL A 215 -3.71 2.51 19.80
N HIS A 216 -3.71 2.76 21.12
CA HIS A 216 -4.79 3.49 21.77
C HIS A 216 -4.91 4.92 21.25
N GLU A 217 -3.79 5.65 21.14
CA GLU A 217 -3.77 7.01 20.61
C GLU A 217 -4.28 7.07 19.16
N PHE A 218 -3.91 6.10 18.32
CA PHE A 218 -4.41 6.01 16.96
C PHE A 218 -5.93 5.79 16.92
N ILE A 219 -6.45 4.84 17.72
CA ILE A 219 -7.88 4.56 17.78
C ILE A 219 -8.65 5.80 18.27
N GLU A 220 -8.19 6.43 19.36
CA GLU A 220 -8.80 7.63 19.93
C GLU A 220 -8.84 8.80 18.95
N ALA A 221 -7.72 9.07 18.28
CA ALA A 221 -7.62 10.16 17.31
C ALA A 221 -8.46 9.92 16.04
N THR A 222 -8.68 8.65 15.66
CA THR A 222 -9.24 8.29 14.35
C THR A 222 -10.75 8.06 14.39
N LEU A 223 -11.25 7.32 15.39
CA LEU A 223 -12.65 6.89 15.46
C LEU A 223 -13.70 8.02 15.40
N PRO A 224 -13.45 9.24 15.92
CA PRO A 224 -14.41 10.33 15.79
C PRO A 224 -14.69 10.75 14.34
N TYR A 225 -13.76 10.46 13.41
CA TYR A 225 -13.82 10.98 12.04
C TYR A 225 -13.97 9.89 10.98
N THR A 226 -13.42 8.70 11.21
CA THR A 226 -13.48 7.56 10.29
C THR A 226 -13.29 6.21 10.99
N THR A 227 -13.43 5.10 10.25
CA THR A 227 -13.06 3.78 10.75
C THR A 227 -11.55 3.66 10.90
N ALA A 228 -11.12 3.26 12.10
CA ALA A 228 -9.74 2.90 12.40
C ALA A 228 -9.51 1.40 12.16
N VAL A 229 -8.54 1.05 11.31
CA VAL A 229 -8.08 -0.33 11.13
C VAL A 229 -6.66 -0.43 11.68
N VAL A 230 -6.49 -1.14 12.79
CA VAL A 230 -5.17 -1.29 13.40
C VAL A 230 -4.33 -2.27 12.58
N MET A 231 -3.21 -1.77 12.05
CA MET A 231 -2.19 -2.56 11.38
C MET A 231 -0.86 -1.79 11.40
N PRO A 232 0.29 -2.46 11.30
CA PRO A 232 1.57 -1.76 11.21
C PRO A 232 1.58 -0.71 10.08
N GLY A 233 2.21 0.44 10.29
CA GLY A 233 2.23 1.54 9.32
C GLY A 233 2.93 1.18 8.00
N CYS A 234 3.87 0.24 8.06
CA CYS A 234 4.51 -0.39 6.90
C CYS A 234 4.75 -1.89 7.22
N GLU A 235 5.70 -2.54 6.55
CA GLU A 235 6.04 -3.96 6.77
C GLU A 235 6.50 -4.25 8.21
N ILE A 236 6.17 -5.43 8.75
CA ILE A 236 6.77 -5.91 9.99
C ILE A 236 8.17 -6.42 9.67
N ASP A 237 9.18 -5.85 10.30
CA ASP A 237 10.57 -6.27 10.12
C ASP A 237 10.77 -7.72 10.61
N SER A 238 11.66 -8.47 9.96
CA SER A 238 12.00 -9.84 10.34
C SER A 238 12.61 -9.97 11.74
N TYR A 239 13.11 -8.86 12.30
CA TYR A 239 13.68 -8.77 13.65
C TYR A 239 12.67 -8.29 14.70
N ALA A 240 11.42 -7.99 14.32
CA ALA A 240 10.42 -7.52 15.27
C ALA A 240 10.11 -8.61 16.33
N PRO A 241 10.19 -8.28 17.64
CA PRO A 241 9.88 -9.24 18.70
C PRO A 241 8.43 -9.73 18.62
N VAL A 242 8.19 -11.01 18.92
CA VAL A 242 6.84 -11.60 18.87
C VAL A 242 5.91 -10.94 19.89
N GLU A 243 6.43 -10.58 21.06
CA GLU A 243 5.73 -9.83 22.11
C GLU A 243 5.23 -8.47 21.62
N ASN A 244 5.98 -7.81 20.73
CA ASN A 244 5.58 -6.55 20.14
C ASN A 244 4.42 -6.76 19.18
N VAL A 245 4.47 -7.78 18.31
CA VAL A 245 3.35 -8.13 17.42
C VAL A 245 2.09 -8.49 18.21
N ARG A 246 2.23 -9.24 19.32
CA ARG A 246 1.11 -9.57 20.21
C ARG A 246 0.52 -8.34 20.89
N ALA A 247 1.36 -7.39 21.29
CA ALA A 247 0.93 -6.15 21.93
C ALA A 247 -0.02 -5.34 21.03
N ILE A 248 0.21 -5.32 19.70
CA ILE A 248 -0.69 -4.69 18.72
C ILE A 248 -2.09 -5.31 18.81
N ILE A 249 -2.16 -6.64 18.77
CA ILE A 249 -3.41 -7.41 18.77
C ILE A 249 -4.15 -7.23 20.10
N GLU A 250 -3.42 -7.31 21.22
CA GLU A 250 -3.97 -7.13 22.57
C GLU A 250 -4.58 -5.74 22.73
N ALA A 251 -3.83 -4.67 22.42
CA ALA A 251 -4.29 -3.29 22.51
C ALA A 251 -5.57 -3.06 21.70
N THR A 252 -5.58 -3.56 20.46
CA THR A 252 -6.73 -3.44 19.56
C THR A 252 -7.98 -4.10 20.17
N ARG A 253 -7.84 -5.30 20.73
CA ARG A 253 -8.96 -6.07 21.29
C ARG A 253 -9.42 -5.57 22.66
N SER A 254 -8.54 -4.96 23.44
CA SER A 254 -8.88 -4.41 24.76
C SER A 254 -9.55 -3.04 24.68
N THR A 255 -9.40 -2.34 23.55
CA THR A 255 -9.99 -1.01 23.38
C THR A 255 -11.50 -1.11 23.27
N GLN A 256 -12.20 -0.65 24.33
CA GLN A 256 -13.65 -0.51 24.29
C GLN A 256 -14.02 0.74 23.51
N VAL A 257 -14.60 0.56 22.33
CA VAL A 257 -15.21 1.65 21.58
C VAL A 257 -16.53 2.00 22.28
N LYS A 258 -16.63 3.22 22.81
CA LYS A 258 -17.84 3.75 23.45
C LYS A 258 -18.86 4.23 22.43
#